data_AF-A0AAU2Q8S0-F1
#
_entry.id   AF-A0AAU2Q8S0-F1
#
_cell.length_a   1.000
_cell.length_b   1.000
_cell.length_c   1.000
_cell.angle_alpha   90.00
_cell.angle_beta   90.00
_cell.angle_gamma   90.00
#
_symmetry.space_group_name_H-M   'P 1'
#
loop_
_entity.id
_entity.type
_entity.pdbx_description
1 polymer ?
#
loop_
_entity_poly.entity_id
_entity_poly.type
_entity_poly.pdbx_seq_one_letter_code
_entity_poly.pdbx_strand_id
1 'polypeptide(L)'
;MTGSEVPVPPSFRLAYVPGVTPSKWVRIWNERLPDVPLTLVAVSPTEAFGVLRAGGADAGFVRLPVDRDDLSAIPLYTETTVVVVPKDHLVAAAEEVSTEDLADEIVFHPLDDTLAWEQLPGKPAIERPETTADAIELVAAGVGVLVVPQSLARLHHRKDLTYRTVSDAPASRVALSWPQEETTDLVEEFIGIVRGRTVNSTRGRAPTPPQPKTKRKRPETGAGAGGAGGAQRKSGAGKAGAGRSGSGKPAGKNTRGGSGAPKGGGKSGKPRRRP
;
A
#
# COMPACT_ATOMS: atom_id res chain seq x y z
N MET A 1 11.62 50.72 11.04
CA MET A 1 10.70 49.91 10.22
C MET A 1 11.05 48.46 10.43
N THR A 2 10.49 47.81 11.45
CA THR A 2 10.65 46.38 11.69
C THR A 2 9.67 45.67 10.76
N GLY A 3 10.18 45.06 9.69
CA GLY A 3 9.37 44.16 8.87
C GLY A 3 8.96 42.99 9.74
N SER A 4 7.68 42.95 10.14
CA SER A 4 7.11 41.76 10.76
C SER A 4 7.17 40.64 9.73
N GLU A 5 8.15 39.76 9.87
CA GLU A 5 8.23 38.52 9.12
C GLU A 5 6.98 37.72 9.50
N VAL A 6 6.00 37.68 8.59
CA VAL A 6 4.77 36.91 8.79
C VAL A 6 5.20 35.45 8.92
N PRO A 7 4.94 34.78 10.05
CA PRO A 7 5.33 33.39 10.20
C PRO A 7 4.67 32.57 9.09
N VAL A 8 5.48 31.93 8.25
CA VAL A 8 4.96 31.02 7.24
C VAL A 8 4.21 29.93 7.98
N PRO A 9 2.92 29.70 7.69
CA PRO A 9 2.18 28.65 8.36
C PRO A 9 2.86 27.31 8.11
N PRO A 10 2.94 26.42 9.12
CA PRO A 10 3.55 25.11 8.95
C PRO A 10 2.86 24.38 7.80
N SER A 11 3.65 23.77 6.93
CA SER A 11 3.17 22.94 5.82
C SER A 11 4.05 21.71 5.69
N PHE A 12 3.53 20.67 5.02
CA PHE A 12 4.27 19.43 4.81
C PHE A 12 4.24 19.04 3.33
N ARG A 13 5.40 18.95 2.70
CA ARG A 13 5.56 18.56 1.30
C ARG A 13 6.01 17.11 1.24
N LEU A 14 5.19 16.28 0.59
CA LEU A 14 5.43 14.86 0.45
C LEU A 14 5.68 14.53 -1.01
N ALA A 15 6.93 14.22 -1.34
CA ALA A 15 7.28 13.72 -2.66
C ALA A 15 6.74 12.29 -2.86
N TYR A 16 6.38 11.93 -4.08
CA TYR A 16 6.04 10.54 -4.41
C TYR A 16 6.40 10.19 -5.85
N VAL A 17 6.96 9.00 -6.03
CA VAL A 17 7.28 8.44 -7.35
C VAL A 17 6.09 7.71 -7.97
N PRO A 18 6.05 7.55 -9.31
CA PRO A 18 5.00 6.81 -10.00
C PRO A 18 4.77 5.39 -9.42
N GLY A 19 3.50 4.95 -9.45
CA GLY A 19 3.07 3.65 -8.93
C GLY A 19 2.85 3.62 -7.41
N VAL A 20 3.34 4.60 -6.65
CA VAL A 20 3.03 4.69 -5.21
C VAL A 20 1.71 5.43 -4.99
N THR A 21 0.85 4.88 -4.11
CA THR A 21 -0.44 5.49 -3.78
C THR A 21 -0.40 6.12 -2.38
N PRO A 22 -0.17 7.44 -2.24
CA PRO A 22 -0.01 8.10 -0.94
C PRO A 22 -1.33 8.30 -0.18
N SER A 23 -2.48 8.11 -0.85
CA SER A 23 -3.81 8.55 -0.38
C SER A 23 -4.17 8.10 1.03
N LYS A 24 -3.76 6.89 1.43
CA LYS A 24 -4.02 6.37 2.79
C LYS A 24 -3.38 7.27 3.86
N TRP A 25 -2.12 7.62 3.70
CA TRP A 25 -1.38 8.38 4.70
C TRP A 25 -1.73 9.86 4.66
N VAL A 26 -1.99 10.41 3.47
CA VAL A 26 -2.47 11.79 3.30
C VAL A 26 -3.81 11.98 4.00
N ARG A 27 -4.74 11.01 3.87
CA ARG A 27 -6.02 11.07 4.58
C ARG A 27 -5.82 11.13 6.09
N ILE A 28 -4.98 10.26 6.65
CA ILE A 28 -4.72 10.22 8.10
C ILE A 28 -4.02 11.51 8.56
N TRP A 29 -3.12 12.07 7.75
CA TRP A 29 -2.49 13.37 8.03
C TRP A 29 -3.54 14.48 8.14
N ASN A 30 -4.39 14.63 7.13
CA ASN A 30 -5.42 15.67 7.11
C ASN A 30 -6.44 15.53 8.27
N GLU A 31 -6.70 14.29 8.72
CA GLU A 31 -7.54 14.03 9.90
C GLU A 31 -6.85 14.42 11.23
N ARG A 32 -5.50 14.35 11.31
CA ARG A 32 -4.73 14.62 12.54
C ARG A 32 -4.20 16.04 12.66
N LEU A 33 -3.78 16.62 11.55
CA LEU A 33 -3.21 17.95 11.46
C LEU A 33 -4.02 18.78 10.46
N PRO A 34 -5.30 19.10 10.75
CA PRO A 34 -6.15 19.85 9.83
C PRO A 34 -5.60 21.26 9.55
N ASP A 35 -4.80 21.81 10.46
CA ASP A 35 -4.21 23.14 10.34
C ASP A 35 -2.83 23.14 9.62
N VAL A 36 -2.30 21.96 9.27
CA VAL A 36 -1.00 21.80 8.58
C VAL A 36 -1.25 21.17 7.21
N PRO A 37 -1.37 21.95 6.13
CA PRO A 37 -1.66 21.41 4.80
C PRO A 37 -0.53 20.49 4.33
N LEU A 38 -0.90 19.33 3.78
CA LEU A 38 0.00 18.43 3.08
C LEU A 38 -0.09 18.62 1.58
N THR A 39 1.03 18.97 0.95
CA THR A 39 1.15 19.11 -0.51
C THR A 39 1.87 17.89 -1.09
N LEU A 40 1.25 17.25 -2.08
CA LEU A 40 1.89 16.16 -2.82
C LEU A 40 2.75 16.72 -3.95
N VAL A 41 3.98 16.24 -4.05
CA VAL A 41 4.94 16.62 -5.11
C VAL A 41 5.25 15.38 -5.94
N ALA A 42 4.68 15.30 -7.15
CA ALA A 42 5.00 14.23 -8.08
C ALA A 42 6.43 14.43 -8.60
N VAL A 43 7.26 13.40 -8.53
CA VAL A 43 8.66 13.43 -8.95
C VAL A 43 8.99 12.15 -9.71
N SER A 44 9.91 12.23 -10.68
CA SER A 44 10.41 11.01 -11.32
C SER A 44 11.25 10.19 -10.32
N PRO A 45 11.39 8.87 -10.52
CA PRO A 45 12.25 8.05 -9.68
C PRO A 45 13.70 8.54 -9.62
N THR A 46 14.22 9.07 -10.72
CA THR A 46 15.61 9.57 -10.83
C THR A 46 15.82 10.90 -10.11
N GLU A 47 14.79 11.74 -10.02
CA GLU A 47 14.87 13.05 -9.35
C GLU A 47 14.56 12.98 -7.85
N ALA A 48 13.83 11.96 -7.40
CA ALA A 48 13.24 11.92 -6.06
C ALA A 48 14.24 12.17 -4.93
N PHE A 49 15.43 11.57 -4.98
CA PHE A 49 16.46 11.78 -3.97
C PHE A 49 17.07 13.18 -4.03
N GLY A 50 17.26 13.73 -5.23
CA GLY A 50 17.73 15.11 -5.41
C GLY A 50 16.75 16.12 -4.83
N VAL A 51 15.44 15.91 -5.02
CA VAL A 51 14.39 16.76 -4.47
C VAL A 51 14.40 16.74 -2.94
N LEU A 52 14.60 15.57 -2.31
CA LEU A 52 14.71 15.47 -0.85
C LEU A 52 15.96 16.20 -0.33
N ARG A 53 17.12 15.98 -0.95
CA ARG A 53 18.39 16.62 -0.57
C ARG A 53 18.35 18.15 -0.72
N ALA A 54 17.67 18.63 -1.76
CA ALA A 54 17.52 20.06 -2.00
C ALA A 54 16.45 20.73 -1.11
N GLY A 55 15.80 19.98 -0.21
CA GLY A 55 14.69 20.50 0.61
C GLY A 55 13.47 20.88 -0.22
N GLY A 56 13.30 20.30 -1.41
CA GLY A 56 12.11 20.47 -2.26
C GLY A 56 10.88 19.74 -1.73
N ALA A 57 11.09 18.73 -0.89
CA ALA A 57 10.07 18.04 -0.09
C ALA A 57 10.64 17.65 1.28
N ASP A 58 9.76 17.51 2.27
CA ASP A 58 10.15 17.23 3.66
C ASP A 58 10.29 15.71 3.90
N ALA A 59 9.53 14.91 3.14
CA ALA A 59 9.69 13.47 3.04
C ALA A 59 9.24 12.97 1.66
N GLY A 60 9.58 11.73 1.30
CA GLY A 60 9.25 11.16 0.01
C GLY A 60 8.90 9.68 0.08
N PHE A 61 7.87 9.27 -0.66
CA PHE A 61 7.70 7.87 -1.02
C PHE A 61 8.55 7.53 -2.23
N VAL A 62 9.59 6.75 -1.99
CA VAL A 62 10.64 6.41 -2.95
C VAL A 62 10.77 4.90 -3.07
N ARG A 63 11.54 4.44 -4.06
CA ARG A 63 11.91 3.03 -4.18
C ARG A 63 13.33 2.83 -3.69
N LEU A 64 13.59 1.70 -3.04
CA LEU A 64 14.94 1.30 -2.64
C LEU A 64 15.75 0.87 -3.89
N PRO A 65 17.08 1.02 -3.88
CA PRO A 65 17.92 1.44 -2.76
C PRO A 65 17.88 2.94 -2.49
N VAL A 66 17.98 3.31 -1.20
CA VAL A 66 18.19 4.69 -0.74
C VAL A 66 19.59 4.74 -0.16
N ASP A 67 20.36 5.75 -0.54
CA ASP A 67 21.64 6.06 0.09
C ASP A 67 21.42 6.47 1.55
N ARG A 68 22.03 5.73 2.47
CA ARG A 68 21.78 5.89 3.92
C ARG A 68 22.79 6.82 4.59
N ASP A 69 23.73 7.38 3.84
CA ASP A 69 24.72 8.30 4.37
C ASP A 69 24.09 9.66 4.70
N ASP A 70 23.11 10.10 3.91
CA ASP A 70 22.45 11.39 4.05
C ASP A 70 20.91 11.31 4.15
N LEU A 71 20.31 10.21 3.68
CA LEU A 71 18.86 9.99 3.76
C LEU A 71 18.52 8.86 4.74
N SER A 72 17.59 9.15 5.63
CA SER A 72 16.89 8.11 6.38
C SER A 72 15.84 7.44 5.51
N ALA A 73 15.60 6.14 5.73
CA ALA A 73 14.48 5.46 5.09
C ALA A 73 13.89 4.30 5.90
N ILE A 74 12.57 4.17 5.82
CA ILE A 74 11.75 3.10 6.42
C ILE A 74 11.07 2.33 5.27
N PRO A 75 11.41 1.04 5.07
CA PRO A 75 10.69 0.18 4.13
C PRO A 75 9.23 0.05 4.53
N LEU A 76 8.32 0.13 3.55
CA LEU A 76 6.86 0.08 3.76
C LEU A 76 6.28 -1.25 3.28
N TYR A 77 6.52 -1.57 2.02
CA TYR A 77 6.04 -2.80 1.41
C TYR A 77 6.91 -3.17 0.20
N THR A 78 6.87 -4.44 -0.15
CA THR A 78 7.49 -5.00 -1.34
C THR A 78 6.42 -5.21 -2.40
N GLU A 79 6.72 -4.86 -3.63
CA GLU A 79 5.84 -5.06 -4.77
C GLU A 79 6.26 -6.27 -5.58
N THR A 80 5.27 -6.98 -6.11
CA THR A 80 5.47 -8.05 -7.08
C THR A 80 5.99 -7.45 -8.38
N THR A 81 7.03 -8.07 -8.93
CA THR A 81 7.57 -7.74 -10.24
C THR A 81 6.84 -8.53 -11.33
N VAL A 82 6.49 -7.86 -12.42
CA VAL A 82 5.72 -8.44 -13.53
C VAL A 82 6.34 -8.05 -14.86
N VAL A 83 6.19 -8.90 -15.87
CA VAL A 83 6.49 -8.57 -17.26
C VAL A 83 5.21 -8.10 -17.94
N VAL A 84 5.27 -6.98 -18.64
CA VAL A 84 4.20 -6.41 -19.46
C VAL A 84 4.42 -6.83 -20.91
N VAL A 85 3.37 -7.36 -21.53
CA VAL A 85 3.40 -7.91 -22.89
C VAL A 85 2.07 -7.65 -23.62
N PRO A 86 2.04 -7.64 -24.96
CA PRO A 86 0.79 -7.74 -25.72
C PRO A 86 -0.04 -8.97 -25.33
N LYS A 87 -1.37 -8.87 -25.41
CA LYS A 87 -2.27 -9.97 -25.04
C LYS A 87 -2.12 -11.24 -25.88
N ASP A 88 -1.60 -11.11 -27.10
CA ASP A 88 -1.33 -12.20 -28.04
C ASP A 88 0.12 -12.72 -27.97
N HIS A 89 0.94 -12.18 -27.06
CA HIS A 89 2.30 -12.64 -26.82
C HIS A 89 2.35 -14.04 -26.17
N LEU A 90 3.35 -14.85 -26.49
CA LEU A 90 3.48 -16.22 -25.96
C LEU A 90 3.51 -16.29 -24.43
N VAL A 91 4.24 -15.37 -23.78
CA VAL A 91 4.28 -15.19 -22.33
C VAL A 91 2.88 -15.02 -21.71
N ALA A 92 1.92 -14.45 -22.43
CA ALA A 92 0.56 -14.27 -21.90
C ALA A 92 -0.19 -15.58 -21.68
N ALA A 93 0.28 -16.71 -22.24
CA ALA A 93 -0.32 -18.03 -22.06
C ALA A 93 -0.03 -18.66 -20.69
N ALA A 94 1.01 -18.23 -19.98
CA ALA A 94 1.33 -18.66 -18.62
C ALA A 94 0.71 -17.71 -17.57
N GLU A 95 0.55 -18.13 -16.32
CA GLU A 95 0.16 -17.22 -15.21
C GLU A 95 1.37 -16.53 -14.56
N GLU A 96 2.52 -17.21 -14.58
CA GLU A 96 3.81 -16.80 -14.03
C GLU A 96 4.91 -17.29 -14.98
N VAL A 97 5.99 -16.51 -15.09
CA VAL A 97 7.19 -16.83 -15.89
C VAL A 97 8.46 -16.59 -15.07
N SER A 98 9.57 -17.12 -15.54
CA SER A 98 10.93 -16.84 -15.03
C SER A 98 11.66 -15.84 -15.93
N THR A 99 12.80 -15.33 -15.47
CA THR A 99 13.70 -14.51 -16.29
C THR A 99 14.28 -15.29 -17.48
N GLU A 100 14.45 -16.61 -17.34
CA GLU A 100 14.91 -17.50 -18.41
C GLU A 100 13.88 -17.59 -19.56
N ASP A 101 12.58 -17.57 -19.25
CA ASP A 101 11.51 -17.55 -20.26
C ASP A 101 11.53 -16.26 -21.11
N LEU A 102 12.23 -15.21 -20.64
CA LEU A 102 12.43 -13.94 -21.34
C LEU A 102 13.78 -13.86 -22.05
N ALA A 103 14.64 -14.88 -21.95
CA ALA A 103 16.03 -14.85 -22.43
C ALA A 103 16.16 -14.50 -23.94
N ASP A 104 15.16 -14.88 -24.73
CA ASP A 104 15.13 -14.62 -26.17
C ASP A 104 14.42 -13.32 -26.57
N GLU A 105 13.69 -12.69 -25.66
CA GLU A 105 12.90 -11.49 -25.89
C GLU A 105 13.75 -10.23 -25.90
N ILE A 106 13.30 -9.20 -26.64
CA ILE A 106 13.83 -7.86 -26.50
C ILE A 106 13.24 -7.26 -25.22
N VAL A 107 14.08 -6.93 -24.25
CA VAL A 107 13.65 -6.32 -22.98
C VAL A 107 14.03 -4.85 -22.96
N PHE A 108 13.04 -4.00 -22.72
CA PHE A 108 13.24 -2.58 -22.49
C PHE A 108 13.75 -2.31 -21.07
N HIS A 109 14.74 -1.43 -20.96
CA HIS A 109 15.27 -0.92 -19.70
C HIS A 109 15.28 0.62 -19.75
N PRO A 110 14.17 1.28 -19.38
CA PRO A 110 14.07 2.73 -19.46
C PRO A 110 15.06 3.44 -18.54
N LEU A 111 15.31 4.73 -18.76
CA LEU A 111 16.24 5.51 -17.91
C LEU A 111 15.71 5.72 -16.48
N ASP A 112 14.39 5.62 -16.29
CA ASP A 112 13.72 5.71 -15.00
C ASP A 112 13.43 4.35 -14.33
N ASP A 113 14.06 3.26 -14.80
CA ASP A 113 13.84 1.92 -14.24
C ASP A 113 14.15 1.90 -12.73
N THR A 114 13.31 1.19 -12.00
CA THR A 114 13.30 1.12 -10.54
C THR A 114 13.63 -0.27 -10.00
N LEU A 115 13.94 -1.21 -10.90
CA LEU A 115 14.39 -2.55 -10.57
C LEU A 115 15.92 -2.59 -10.53
N ALA A 116 16.47 -3.06 -9.41
CA ALA A 116 17.90 -3.24 -9.23
C ALA A 116 18.34 -4.59 -9.80
N TRP A 117 18.56 -4.65 -11.12
CA TRP A 117 19.04 -5.84 -11.81
C TRP A 117 20.53 -6.07 -11.59
N GLU A 118 20.91 -7.30 -11.24
CA GLU A 118 22.31 -7.75 -11.35
C GLU A 118 22.66 -8.04 -12.81
N GLN A 119 21.74 -8.69 -13.52
CA GLN A 119 21.78 -8.95 -14.95
C GLN A 119 20.37 -8.74 -15.51
N LEU A 120 20.25 -7.99 -16.62
CA LEU A 120 18.97 -7.79 -17.28
C LEU A 120 18.45 -9.12 -17.85
N PRO A 121 17.13 -9.38 -17.78
CA PRO A 121 16.56 -10.53 -18.46
C PRO A 121 16.56 -10.27 -19.97
N GLY A 122 16.68 -11.31 -20.77
CA GLY A 122 16.57 -11.21 -22.22
C GLY A 122 17.67 -10.43 -22.93
N LYS A 123 17.38 -10.05 -24.18
CA LYS A 123 18.25 -9.26 -25.04
C LYS A 123 17.94 -7.78 -24.81
N PRO A 124 18.92 -6.94 -24.43
CA PRO A 124 18.66 -5.52 -24.21
C PRO A 124 18.25 -4.85 -25.53
N ALA A 125 17.22 -3.99 -25.48
CA ALA A 125 16.90 -3.11 -26.60
C ALA A 125 18.10 -2.20 -26.95
N ILE A 126 18.26 -1.90 -28.25
CA ILE A 126 19.38 -1.07 -28.75
C ILE A 126 19.33 0.32 -28.13
N GLU A 127 18.14 0.93 -28.10
CA GLU A 127 17.88 2.22 -27.50
C GLU A 127 17.06 2.06 -26.23
N ARG A 128 17.44 2.84 -25.20
CA ARG A 128 16.73 2.87 -23.93
C ARG A 128 15.67 3.98 -24.00
N PRO A 129 14.38 3.66 -23.77
CA PRO A 129 13.35 4.68 -23.65
C PRO A 129 13.66 5.64 -22.49
N GLU A 130 13.29 6.90 -22.62
CA GLU A 130 13.51 7.89 -21.55
C GLU A 130 12.71 7.53 -20.30
N THR A 131 11.45 7.13 -20.49
CA THR A 131 10.53 6.81 -19.40
C THR A 131 9.92 5.42 -19.52
N THR A 132 9.42 4.92 -18.39
CA THR A 132 8.61 3.69 -18.33
C THR A 132 7.36 3.82 -19.21
N ALA A 133 6.78 5.02 -19.34
CA ALA A 133 5.63 5.26 -20.21
C ALA A 133 5.98 5.07 -21.69
N ASP A 134 7.13 5.59 -22.13
CA ASP A 134 7.60 5.42 -23.52
C ASP A 134 7.91 3.96 -23.83
N ALA A 135 8.50 3.23 -22.87
CA ALA A 135 8.73 1.80 -22.99
C ALA A 135 7.39 1.03 -23.15
N ILE A 136 6.35 1.40 -22.41
CA ILE A 136 5.01 0.79 -22.54
C ILE A 136 4.42 0.99 -23.95
N GLU A 137 4.62 2.15 -24.57
CA GLU A 137 4.16 2.38 -25.95
C GLU A 137 4.88 1.46 -26.96
N LEU A 138 6.17 1.21 -26.76
CA LEU A 138 6.93 0.26 -27.59
C LEU A 138 6.51 -1.20 -27.37
N VAL A 139 6.21 -1.58 -26.12
CA VAL A 139 5.62 -2.90 -25.81
C VAL A 139 4.28 -3.06 -26.51
N ALA A 140 3.42 -2.04 -26.49
CA ALA A 140 2.13 -2.08 -27.17
C ALA A 140 2.26 -2.16 -28.70
N ALA A 141 3.34 -1.64 -29.26
CA ALA A 141 3.68 -1.81 -30.67
C ALA A 141 4.27 -3.20 -31.00
N GLY A 142 4.44 -4.08 -30.01
CA GLY A 142 4.96 -5.44 -30.18
C GLY A 142 6.46 -5.50 -30.43
N VAL A 143 7.21 -4.44 -30.08
CA VAL A 143 8.67 -4.35 -30.34
C VAL A 143 9.48 -5.16 -29.32
N GLY A 144 8.95 -5.37 -28.12
CA GLY A 144 9.59 -6.09 -27.05
C GLY A 144 8.71 -6.15 -25.80
N VAL A 145 9.32 -6.49 -24.67
CA VAL A 145 8.66 -6.63 -23.37
C VAL A 145 9.29 -5.70 -22.34
N LEU A 146 8.57 -5.44 -21.25
CA LEU A 146 9.06 -4.57 -20.16
C LEU A 146 8.77 -5.21 -18.81
N VAL A 147 9.79 -5.34 -17.96
CA VAL A 147 9.65 -5.84 -16.59
C VAL A 147 9.58 -4.67 -15.62
N VAL A 148 8.52 -4.60 -14.82
CA VAL A 148 8.23 -3.48 -13.90
C VAL A 148 7.55 -3.96 -12.62
N PRO A 149 7.55 -3.15 -11.54
CA PRO A 149 6.64 -3.35 -10.42
C PRO A 149 5.17 -3.37 -10.89
N GLN A 150 4.35 -4.24 -10.28
CA GLN A 150 2.94 -4.40 -10.66
C GLN A 150 2.15 -3.08 -10.59
N SER A 151 2.48 -2.17 -9.67
CA SER A 151 1.83 -0.85 -9.63
C SER A 151 2.07 -0.01 -10.88
N LEU A 152 3.25 -0.07 -11.50
CA LEU A 152 3.53 0.64 -12.75
C LEU A 152 2.79 0.00 -13.92
N ALA A 153 2.73 -1.34 -13.98
CA ALA A 153 1.91 -2.04 -14.96
C ALA A 153 0.42 -1.66 -14.85
N ARG A 154 -0.09 -1.46 -13.63
CA ARG A 154 -1.46 -0.96 -13.39
C ARG A 154 -1.63 0.51 -13.73
N LEU A 155 -0.64 1.34 -13.44
CA LEU A 155 -0.64 2.77 -13.74
C LEU A 155 -0.73 3.01 -15.25
N HIS A 156 0.02 2.23 -16.04
CA HIS A 156 0.05 2.32 -17.50
C HIS A 156 -0.86 1.28 -18.18
N HIS A 157 -1.88 0.80 -17.48
CA HIS A 157 -2.77 -0.24 -18.02
C HIS A 157 -3.50 0.24 -19.29
N ARG A 158 -3.49 -0.61 -20.32
CA ARG A 158 -4.22 -0.42 -21.59
C ARG A 158 -4.81 -1.73 -22.07
N LYS A 159 -5.81 -1.65 -22.96
CA LYS A 159 -6.70 -2.79 -23.31
C LYS A 159 -6.03 -3.90 -24.09
N ASP A 160 -4.95 -3.61 -24.81
CA ASP A 160 -4.15 -4.48 -25.66
C ASP A 160 -2.96 -5.12 -24.92
N LEU A 161 -2.64 -4.65 -23.71
CA LEU A 161 -1.58 -5.21 -22.88
C LEU A 161 -2.12 -6.11 -21.76
N THR A 162 -1.25 -6.99 -21.27
CA THR A 162 -1.44 -7.76 -20.03
C THR A 162 -0.10 -7.88 -19.32
N TYR A 163 -0.11 -8.43 -18.10
CA TYR A 163 1.12 -8.69 -17.35
C TYR A 163 1.11 -10.07 -16.69
N ARG A 164 2.30 -10.65 -16.49
CA ARG A 164 2.52 -11.90 -15.76
C ARG A 164 3.60 -11.73 -14.70
N THR A 165 3.44 -12.42 -13.58
CA THR A 165 4.44 -12.40 -12.50
C THR A 165 5.75 -12.96 -13.02
N VAL A 166 6.88 -12.34 -12.63
CA VAL A 166 8.22 -12.89 -12.87
C VAL A 166 8.75 -13.39 -11.53
N SER A 167 8.94 -14.70 -11.39
CA SER A 167 9.14 -15.37 -10.10
C SER A 167 10.52 -15.14 -9.46
N ASP A 168 11.53 -14.90 -10.30
CA ASP A 168 12.94 -14.77 -9.96
C ASP A 168 13.51 -13.37 -10.28
N ALA A 169 12.64 -12.41 -10.63
CA ALA A 169 13.04 -11.02 -10.82
C ALA A 169 13.34 -10.30 -9.48
N PRO A 170 14.22 -9.28 -9.47
CA PRO A 170 14.45 -8.46 -8.30
C PRO A 170 13.13 -7.80 -7.86
N ALA A 171 12.87 -7.83 -6.56
CA ALA A 171 11.68 -7.22 -5.99
C ALA A 171 11.87 -5.71 -5.83
N SER A 172 10.83 -4.93 -6.11
CA SER A 172 10.84 -3.49 -5.85
C SER A 172 10.27 -3.18 -4.46
N ARG A 173 11.00 -2.39 -3.67
CA ARG A 173 10.58 -2.04 -2.30
C ARG A 173 10.29 -0.55 -2.21
N VAL A 174 9.08 -0.21 -1.78
CA VAL A 174 8.68 1.16 -1.51
C VAL A 174 9.08 1.52 -0.07
N ALA A 175 9.67 2.70 0.10
CA ALA A 175 10.09 3.23 1.38
C ALA A 175 9.59 4.66 1.57
N LEU A 176 9.39 5.06 2.82
CA LEU A 176 9.39 6.47 3.21
C LEU A 176 10.84 6.89 3.41
N SER A 177 11.27 8.01 2.84
CA SER A 177 12.61 8.57 3.02
C SER A 177 12.57 10.07 3.28
N TRP A 178 13.56 10.58 4.02
CA TRP A 178 13.73 11.99 4.37
C TRP A 178 15.21 12.29 4.67
N PRO A 179 15.67 13.55 4.58
CA PRO A 179 17.04 13.92 4.96
C PRO A 179 17.28 13.66 6.45
N GLN A 180 18.38 12.98 6.79
CA GLN A 180 18.65 12.56 8.17
C GLN A 180 18.76 13.74 9.14
N GLU A 181 19.41 14.82 8.70
CA GLU A 181 19.62 16.03 9.51
C GLU A 181 18.33 16.86 9.71
N GLU A 182 17.30 16.62 8.89
CA GLU A 182 16.03 17.36 8.87
C GLU A 182 14.86 16.55 9.45
N THR A 183 15.12 15.80 10.53
CA THR A 183 14.06 15.05 11.24
C THR A 183 13.26 16.00 12.13
N THR A 184 12.36 16.76 11.52
CA THR A 184 11.46 17.71 12.22
C THR A 184 10.30 17.01 12.93
N ASP A 185 9.63 17.71 13.85
CA ASP A 185 8.42 17.21 14.54
C ASP A 185 7.32 16.74 13.54
N LEU A 186 7.19 17.42 12.40
CA LEU A 186 6.23 17.06 11.35
C LEU A 186 6.64 15.76 10.63
N VAL A 187 7.93 15.58 10.37
CA VAL A 187 8.48 14.33 9.82
C VAL A 187 8.26 13.19 10.82
N GLU A 188 8.52 13.41 12.11
CA GLU A 188 8.26 12.40 13.16
C GLU A 188 6.78 12.00 13.26
N GLU A 189 5.87 12.98 13.18
CA GLU A 189 4.43 12.72 13.17
C GLU A 189 4.04 11.90 11.93
N PHE A 190 4.56 12.27 10.74
CA PHE A 190 4.29 11.52 9.50
C PHE A 190 4.83 10.09 9.57
N ILE A 191 6.04 9.90 10.10
CA ILE A 191 6.60 8.57 10.40
C ILE A 191 5.66 7.80 11.33
N GLY A 192 5.05 8.48 12.31
CA GLY A 192 4.07 7.86 13.20
C GLY A 192 2.81 7.40 12.50
N ILE A 193 2.27 8.22 11.61
CA ILE A 193 1.14 7.88 10.75
C ILE A 193 1.48 6.68 9.87
N VAL A 194 2.65 6.68 9.24
CA VAL A 194 3.10 5.60 8.36
C VAL A 194 3.27 4.28 9.11
N ARG A 195 3.77 4.32 10.35
CA ARG A 195 3.87 3.16 11.26
C ARG A 195 2.54 2.77 11.92
N GLY A 196 1.44 3.48 11.64
CA GLY A 196 0.12 3.19 12.20
C GLY A 196 -0.05 3.54 13.68
N ARG A 197 0.81 4.40 14.27
CA ARG A 197 0.61 4.91 15.64
C ARG A 197 -0.74 5.61 15.71
N THR A 198 -1.63 5.23 16.63
CA THR A 198 -2.94 5.89 16.82
C THR A 198 -2.77 7.22 17.56
N VAL A 199 -3.74 8.13 17.45
CA VAL A 199 -3.72 9.47 18.09
C VAL A 199 -3.58 9.41 19.62
N ASN A 200 -3.94 8.27 20.23
CA ASN A 200 -3.78 8.02 21.68
C ASN A 200 -2.44 7.39 22.07
N SER A 201 -1.49 7.21 21.15
CA SER A 201 -0.16 6.66 21.45
C SER A 201 0.77 7.73 22.02
N THR A 202 0.53 8.11 23.28
CA THR A 202 1.39 9.00 24.06
C THR A 202 2.66 8.28 24.51
N ARG A 203 3.63 8.14 23.61
CA ARG A 203 5.06 8.04 23.97
C ARG A 203 5.78 9.14 23.21
N GLY A 204 5.82 10.34 23.80
CA GLY A 204 6.51 11.50 23.23
C GLY A 204 6.18 12.82 23.92
N ARG A 205 4.95 13.01 24.41
CA ARG A 205 4.64 14.19 25.23
C ARG A 205 5.01 13.93 26.69
N ALA A 206 6.06 14.60 27.18
CA ALA A 206 6.37 14.62 28.61
C ALA A 206 5.12 15.03 29.41
N PRO A 207 4.75 14.32 30.49
CA PRO A 207 3.62 14.71 31.30
C PRO A 207 3.93 16.05 31.99
N THR A 208 3.10 17.07 31.72
CA THR A 208 3.07 18.30 32.50
C THR A 208 2.94 17.95 33.98
N PRO A 209 3.78 18.50 34.88
CA PRO A 209 3.69 18.20 36.31
C PRO A 209 2.29 18.56 36.84
N PRO A 210 1.66 17.70 37.66
CA PRO A 210 0.35 18.00 38.23
C PRO A 210 0.45 19.21 39.15
N GLN A 211 -0.32 20.27 38.85
CA GLN A 211 -0.48 21.41 39.74
C GLN A 211 -1.16 20.96 41.06
N PRO A 212 -0.70 21.47 42.22
CA PRO A 212 -1.23 21.06 43.52
C PRO A 212 -2.68 21.51 43.70
N LYS A 213 -3.58 20.55 43.93
CA LYS A 213 -4.98 20.80 44.28
C LYS A 213 -5.07 21.49 45.64
N THR A 214 -5.45 22.77 45.65
CA THR A 214 -5.84 23.51 46.85
C THR A 214 -7.04 22.83 47.52
N LYS A 215 -6.85 22.37 48.76
CA LYS A 215 -7.89 21.79 49.63
C LYS A 215 -8.97 22.83 49.91
N ARG A 216 -10.18 22.62 49.36
CA ARG A 216 -11.38 23.36 49.75
C ARG A 216 -11.90 22.79 51.07
N LYS A 217 -11.91 23.60 52.14
CA LYS A 217 -12.50 23.29 53.44
C LYS A 217 -14.01 23.10 53.31
N ARG A 218 -14.54 22.07 53.97
CA ARG A 218 -15.97 21.75 54.08
C ARG A 218 -16.48 22.34 55.41
N PRO A 219 -17.61 23.07 55.48
CA PRO A 219 -18.14 23.57 56.73
C PRO A 219 -18.91 22.48 57.49
N GLU A 220 -18.75 22.46 58.80
CA GLU A 220 -19.52 21.66 59.76
C GLU A 220 -20.78 22.42 60.19
N THR A 221 -21.92 21.72 60.17
CA THR A 221 -23.15 21.95 60.95
C THR A 221 -23.84 20.57 60.95
N GLY A 222 -24.31 19.95 62.02
CA GLY A 222 -24.92 20.41 63.27
C GLY A 222 -26.04 19.40 63.55
N ALA A 223 -26.11 18.88 64.77
CA ALA A 223 -26.88 17.70 65.16
C ALA A 223 -28.42 17.87 65.14
N GLY A 224 -29.15 16.76 65.02
CA GLY A 224 -30.60 16.67 65.27
C GLY A 224 -31.12 15.23 65.18
N ALA A 225 -31.73 14.74 66.26
CA ALA A 225 -32.10 13.35 66.51
C ALA A 225 -33.53 12.99 66.10
N GLY A 226 -33.80 11.68 65.95
CA GLY A 226 -35.06 11.04 66.36
C GLY A 226 -35.92 10.35 65.30
N GLY A 227 -36.16 9.04 65.48
CA GLY A 227 -37.52 8.48 65.38
C GLY A 227 -37.87 7.47 64.27
N ALA A 228 -37.60 6.19 64.53
CA ALA A 228 -38.46 4.98 64.40
C ALA A 228 -39.24 4.58 63.12
N GLY A 229 -39.21 3.25 62.87
CA GLY A 229 -40.13 2.45 62.04
C GLY A 229 -39.53 2.00 60.71
N GLY A 230 -39.47 0.74 60.28
CA GLY A 230 -40.03 -0.53 60.73
C GLY A 230 -39.73 -1.60 59.65
N ALA A 231 -39.49 -2.83 60.09
CA ALA A 231 -39.46 -4.14 59.41
C ALA A 231 -39.52 -4.24 57.86
N GLN A 232 -38.69 -5.09 57.24
CA GLN A 232 -38.93 -6.55 57.14
C GLN A 232 -37.90 -7.25 56.22
N ARG A 233 -37.38 -8.38 56.70
CA ARG A 233 -36.52 -9.33 55.98
C ARG A 233 -37.35 -10.26 55.08
N LYS A 234 -36.75 -10.76 53.99
CA LYS A 234 -36.86 -12.13 53.44
C LYS A 234 -35.73 -12.29 52.40
N SER A 235 -34.63 -12.98 52.67
CA SER A 235 -34.39 -14.44 52.61
C SER A 235 -34.69 -15.07 51.24
N GLY A 236 -33.65 -15.62 50.59
CA GLY A 236 -33.79 -16.45 49.39
C GLY A 236 -32.43 -16.80 48.78
N ALA A 237 -31.73 -17.74 49.40
CA ALA A 237 -30.56 -18.40 48.83
C ALA A 237 -30.97 -19.37 47.71
N GLY A 238 -30.08 -19.65 46.76
CA GLY A 238 -30.12 -20.93 46.05
C GLY A 238 -29.72 -20.95 44.58
N LYS A 239 -28.43 -21.21 44.37
CA LYS A 239 -27.84 -22.22 43.48
C LYS A 239 -27.99 -22.15 41.95
N ALA A 240 -26.80 -22.27 41.36
CA ALA A 240 -26.50 -22.64 39.99
C ALA A 240 -27.10 -23.99 39.57
N GLY A 241 -27.36 -24.11 38.26
CA GLY A 241 -27.63 -25.36 37.56
C GLY A 241 -27.31 -25.21 36.08
N ALA A 242 -26.28 -25.93 35.64
CA ALA A 242 -25.89 -26.12 34.25
C ALA A 242 -26.92 -27.00 33.51
N GLY A 243 -27.04 -26.83 32.19
CA GLY A 243 -27.85 -27.71 31.34
C GLY A 243 -27.60 -27.48 29.86
N ARG A 244 -26.88 -28.44 29.25
CA ARG A 244 -26.61 -28.62 27.81
C ARG A 244 -27.87 -28.99 27.00
N SER A 245 -27.65 -28.99 25.68
CA SER A 245 -28.42 -29.60 24.57
C SER A 245 -29.36 -28.64 23.84
N GLY A 246 -29.50 -28.66 22.53
CA GLY A 246 -29.00 -29.60 21.55
C GLY A 246 -29.22 -29.09 20.11
N SER A 247 -28.55 -29.79 19.21
CA SER A 247 -28.59 -29.78 17.75
C SER A 247 -29.97 -29.66 17.09
N GLY A 248 -30.01 -29.05 15.90
CA GLY A 248 -31.15 -29.18 14.99
C GLY A 248 -30.90 -28.53 13.62
N LYS A 249 -30.31 -29.30 12.69
CA LYS A 249 -30.40 -29.08 11.24
C LYS A 249 -31.67 -29.79 10.74
N PRO A 250 -32.29 -29.35 9.65
CA PRO A 250 -32.63 -30.36 8.65
C PRO A 250 -32.29 -29.92 7.22
N ALA A 251 -31.94 -30.93 6.44
CA ALA A 251 -31.88 -30.90 4.98
C ALA A 251 -33.27 -31.21 4.41
N GLY A 252 -33.62 -30.57 3.30
CA GLY A 252 -34.80 -30.85 2.49
C GLY A 252 -34.39 -30.99 1.01
N LYS A 253 -34.93 -32.02 0.37
CA LYS A 253 -34.52 -32.64 -0.91
C LYS A 253 -35.64 -32.44 -1.94
N ASN A 254 -35.32 -32.22 -3.21
CA ASN A 254 -36.10 -32.63 -4.39
C ASN A 254 -35.20 -32.43 -5.64
N THR A 255 -34.76 -33.43 -6.41
CA THR A 255 -35.37 -34.47 -7.28
C THR A 255 -35.75 -34.02 -8.71
N ARG A 256 -35.04 -34.67 -9.67
CA ARG A 256 -35.41 -35.07 -11.05
C ARG A 256 -35.64 -33.96 -12.08
N GLY A 257 -35.20 -34.05 -13.34
CA GLY A 257 -34.53 -35.09 -14.12
C GLY A 257 -34.51 -34.65 -15.61
N GLY A 258 -33.75 -35.33 -16.47
CA GLY A 258 -33.85 -35.11 -17.93
C GLY A 258 -32.61 -35.46 -18.74
N SER A 259 -32.60 -36.68 -19.27
CA SER A 259 -31.66 -37.30 -20.22
C SER A 259 -31.59 -36.64 -21.61
N GLY A 260 -30.46 -36.77 -22.30
CA GLY A 260 -30.44 -36.63 -23.77
C GLY A 260 -29.05 -36.56 -24.43
N ALA A 261 -28.53 -37.70 -24.88
CA ALA A 261 -27.61 -37.86 -26.01
C ALA A 261 -28.01 -39.20 -26.70
N PRO A 262 -27.52 -39.62 -27.89
CA PRO A 262 -26.70 -38.96 -28.93
C PRO A 262 -27.23 -39.22 -30.37
N LYS A 263 -26.52 -38.74 -31.41
CA LYS A 263 -26.38 -39.24 -32.82
C LYS A 263 -25.91 -38.07 -33.70
N GLY A 264 -25.08 -38.16 -34.73
CA GLY A 264 -24.36 -39.22 -35.47
C GLY A 264 -23.63 -38.47 -36.61
N GLY A 265 -22.38 -38.78 -36.96
CA GLY A 265 -22.06 -39.63 -38.12
C GLY A 265 -21.74 -38.81 -39.39
N GLY A 266 -20.53 -38.94 -39.94
CA GLY A 266 -20.19 -38.41 -41.27
C GLY A 266 -18.70 -38.44 -41.60
N LYS A 267 -18.26 -39.49 -42.30
CA LYS A 267 -16.91 -39.74 -42.85
C LYS A 267 -16.68 -39.04 -44.21
N SER A 268 -15.40 -38.94 -44.59
CA SER A 268 -14.82 -38.90 -45.95
C SER A 268 -14.90 -37.57 -46.72
N GLY A 269 -13.90 -37.11 -47.49
CA GLY A 269 -12.60 -37.67 -47.85
C GLY A 269 -11.72 -36.66 -48.61
N LYS A 270 -10.40 -36.89 -48.56
CA LYS A 270 -9.39 -36.56 -49.60
C LYS A 270 -9.06 -37.89 -50.33
N PRO A 271 -8.35 -37.96 -51.47
CA PRO A 271 -7.53 -36.93 -52.14
C PRO A 271 -7.72 -36.87 -53.69
N ARG A 272 -7.05 -35.95 -54.37
CA ARG A 272 -6.50 -36.22 -55.70
C ARG A 272 -5.27 -35.33 -55.97
N ARG A 273 -4.14 -36.00 -56.21
CA ARG A 273 -2.87 -35.47 -56.72
C ARG A 273 -2.54 -36.22 -58.01
N ARG A 274 -1.89 -35.50 -58.93
CA ARG A 274 -0.98 -35.91 -60.02
C ARG A 274 -1.59 -36.38 -61.35
N PRO A 275 -0.82 -36.33 -62.46
CA PRO A 275 0.57 -35.84 -62.61
C PRO A 275 0.70 -34.34 -62.86
#